data_AF-A0A7S0C1M0-F1
#
_entry.id   AF-A0A7S0C1M0-F1
#
_cell.length_a   1.000
_cell.length_b   1.000
_cell.length_c   1.000
_cell.angle_alpha   90.00
_cell.angle_beta   90.00
_cell.angle_gamma   90.00
#
_symmetry.space_group_name_H-M   'P 1'
#
loop_
_entity.id
_entity.type
_entity.pdbx_description
1 polymer ?
#
loop_
_entity_poly.entity_id
_entity_poly.type
_entity_poly.pdbx_seq_one_letter_code
_entity_poly.pdbx_strand_id
1 'polypeptide(L)'
;WIIFLTHWCTLISTLYLMSSLISMVGPYQFSVQTGTLESPKFAKWTWGLFAMSIHCQLFVTILFWYLVYDGGTIMFKTWYEHGVLFVIVAIDGFFIHRFPLRFKHIFLVYLLEISYLVWTGIHSTTNIGNTNNSDNDPETDDDALYGVLNWNQRPQASAILAVVLVFVVVPVLFLFLWIVSACIPRRYVEKTELPEDEEEMQERRV
;
A
#
# COMPACT_ATOMS: atom_id res chain seq x y z
N TRP A 1 -8.40 -3.44 -18.41
CA TRP A 1 -7.22 -3.69 -17.55
C TRP A 1 -7.25 -2.83 -16.29
N ILE A 2 -7.07 -1.50 -16.34
CA ILE A 2 -7.02 -0.63 -15.14
C ILE A 2 -8.35 -0.54 -14.34
N ILE A 3 -9.38 -1.32 -14.68
CA ILE A 3 -10.65 -1.29 -13.96
C ILE A 3 -10.56 -2.01 -12.61
N PHE A 4 -9.75 -3.06 -12.50
CA PHE A 4 -9.63 -3.88 -11.28
C PHE A 4 -8.62 -3.32 -10.27
N LEU A 5 -8.93 -3.48 -8.97
CA LEU A 5 -8.12 -3.04 -7.83
C LEU A 5 -6.72 -3.65 -7.89
N THR A 6 -6.64 -4.94 -8.22
CA THR A 6 -5.39 -5.67 -8.38
C THR A 6 -4.43 -4.94 -9.33
N HIS A 7 -4.94 -4.37 -10.42
CA HIS A 7 -4.11 -3.67 -11.39
C HIS A 7 -3.66 -2.28 -10.89
N TRP A 8 -4.49 -1.58 -10.10
CA TRP A 8 -4.07 -0.36 -9.41
C TRP A 8 -2.96 -0.67 -8.40
N CYS A 9 -3.14 -1.69 -7.56
CA CYS A 9 -2.12 -2.11 -6.60
C CYS A 9 -0.82 -2.53 -7.29
N THR A 10 -0.90 -3.32 -8.37
CA THR A 10 0.27 -3.72 -9.15
C THR A 10 0.98 -2.52 -9.75
N LEU A 11 0.26 -1.56 -10.35
CA LEU A 11 0.86 -0.33 -10.89
C LEU A 11 1.61 0.45 -9.81
N ILE A 12 0.99 0.67 -8.65
CA ILE A 12 1.62 1.37 -7.53
C ILE A 12 2.84 0.60 -7.01
N SER A 13 2.76 -0.73 -6.96
CA SER A 13 3.86 -1.59 -6.54
C SER A 13 5.02 -1.57 -7.54
N THR A 14 4.73 -1.53 -8.84
CA THR A 14 5.75 -1.35 -9.88
C THR A 14 6.42 0.01 -9.74
N LEU A 15 5.65 1.09 -9.58
CA LEU A 15 6.20 2.44 -9.37
C LEU A 15 7.07 2.47 -8.10
N TYR A 16 6.60 1.85 -7.02
CA TYR A 16 7.37 1.69 -5.79
C TYR A 16 8.69 0.96 -6.05
N LEU A 17 8.67 -0.24 -6.62
CA LEU A 17 9.88 -1.04 -6.85
C LEU A 17 10.87 -0.34 -7.78
N MET A 18 10.39 0.36 -8.81
CA MET A 18 11.24 1.19 -9.68
C MET A 18 11.88 2.34 -8.89
N SER A 19 11.09 3.05 -8.07
CA SER A 19 11.61 4.13 -7.23
C SER A 19 12.57 3.64 -6.14
N SER A 20 12.33 2.44 -5.61
CA SER A 20 13.19 1.72 -4.66
C SER A 20 14.54 1.36 -5.30
N LEU A 21 14.53 0.83 -6.52
CA LEU A 21 15.76 0.53 -7.27
C LEU A 21 16.57 1.80 -7.55
N ILE A 22 15.92 2.87 -8.03
CA ILE A 22 16.60 4.17 -8.25
C ILE A 22 17.15 4.71 -6.93
N SER A 23 16.42 4.55 -5.83
CA SER A 23 16.87 4.96 -4.50
C SER A 23 18.10 4.19 -4.04
N MET A 24 18.23 2.92 -4.40
CA MET A 24 19.38 2.10 -4.01
C MET A 24 20.67 2.53 -4.71
N VAL A 25 20.57 2.99 -5.96
CA VAL A 25 21.74 3.28 -6.83
C VAL A 25 22.03 4.79 -6.94
N GLY A 26 21.04 5.64 -6.66
CA GLY A 26 21.14 7.08 -6.86
C GLY A 26 22.03 7.81 -5.84
N PRO A 27 22.78 8.84 -6.24
CA PRO A 27 23.53 9.67 -5.31
C PRO A 27 22.54 10.51 -4.50
N TYR A 28 22.44 10.24 -3.19
CA TYR A 28 21.64 11.05 -2.29
C TYR A 28 22.45 12.19 -1.70
N GLN A 29 22.19 13.39 -2.20
CA GLN A 29 22.69 14.61 -1.60
C GLN A 29 21.78 14.98 -0.43
N PHE A 30 22.30 14.87 0.78
CA PHE A 30 21.66 15.46 1.95
C PHE A 30 21.94 16.96 1.93
N SER A 31 20.89 17.76 2.07
CA SER A 31 21.03 19.20 2.28
C SER A 31 20.87 19.48 3.77
N VAL A 32 21.83 20.20 4.35
CA VAL A 32 21.68 20.77 5.69
C VAL A 32 21.09 22.16 5.50
N GLN A 33 19.79 22.30 5.74
CA GLN A 33 19.13 23.59 5.75
C GLN A 33 18.76 23.90 7.20
N THR A 34 19.14 25.09 7.69
CA THR A 34 18.84 25.58 9.05
C THR A 34 19.23 24.63 10.19
N GLY A 35 20.37 23.93 10.07
CA GLY A 35 20.85 22.98 11.09
C GLY A 35 20.09 21.65 11.14
N THR A 36 19.06 21.47 10.31
CA THR A 36 18.30 20.23 10.20
C THR A 36 18.68 19.47 8.94
N LEU A 37 18.90 18.15 9.06
CA LEU A 37 19.15 17.28 7.92
C LEU A 37 17.84 17.05 7.16
N GLU A 38 17.68 17.64 5.97
CA GLU A 38 16.46 17.40 5.17
C GLU A 38 16.60 16.13 4.33
N SER A 39 15.62 15.23 4.42
CA SER A 39 15.61 14.03 3.59
C SER A 39 15.29 14.39 2.12
N PRO A 40 15.99 13.81 1.13
CA PRO A 40 15.74 14.05 -0.29
C PRO A 40 14.26 13.86 -0.68
N LYS A 41 13.73 14.75 -1.52
CA LYS A 41 12.32 14.69 -1.97
C LYS A 41 11.96 13.36 -2.61
N PHE A 42 12.88 12.79 -3.39
CA PHE A 42 12.70 11.48 -4.02
C PHE A 42 12.58 10.34 -2.99
N ALA A 43 13.33 10.39 -1.89
CA ALA A 43 13.19 9.42 -0.81
C ALA A 43 11.82 9.54 -0.10
N LYS A 44 11.31 10.77 0.10
CA LYS A 44 9.94 11.00 0.63
C LYS A 44 8.88 10.42 -0.32
N TRP A 45 9.08 10.54 -1.64
CA TRP A 45 8.21 9.97 -2.67
C TRP A 45 8.20 8.43 -2.65
N THR A 46 9.39 7.81 -2.71
CA THR A 46 9.54 6.34 -2.60
C THR A 46 8.89 5.80 -1.33
N TRP A 47 9.03 6.53 -0.22
CA TRP A 47 8.43 6.14 1.06
C TRP A 47 6.89 6.24 1.06
N GLY A 48 6.32 7.27 0.44
CA GLY A 48 4.88 7.37 0.22
C GLY A 48 4.36 6.21 -0.63
N LEU A 49 5.05 5.91 -1.74
CA LEU A 49 4.73 4.78 -2.61
C LEU A 49 4.83 3.44 -1.88
N PHE A 50 5.84 3.26 -1.02
CA PHE A 50 5.94 2.07 -0.17
C PHE A 50 4.69 1.93 0.69
N ALA A 51 4.31 2.97 1.43
CA ALA A 51 3.16 2.91 2.34
C ALA A 51 1.85 2.54 1.63
N MET A 52 1.61 3.11 0.44
CA MET A 52 0.47 2.75 -0.40
C MET A 52 0.59 1.30 -0.89
N SER A 53 1.76 0.93 -1.43
CA SER A 53 2.03 -0.38 -2.02
C SER A 53 1.87 -1.51 -1.01
N ILE A 54 2.53 -1.44 0.15
CA ILE A 54 2.48 -2.52 1.15
C ILE A 54 1.07 -2.74 1.68
N HIS A 55 0.29 -1.66 1.83
CA HIS A 55 -1.09 -1.73 2.27
C HIS A 55 -1.99 -2.35 1.20
N CYS A 56 -1.95 -1.80 -0.02
CA CYS A 56 -2.77 -2.28 -1.15
C CYS A 56 -2.49 -3.75 -1.46
N GLN A 57 -1.22 -4.17 -1.40
CA GLN A 57 -0.82 -5.56 -1.65
C GLN A 57 -1.31 -6.50 -0.54
N LEU A 58 -1.22 -6.11 0.73
CA LEU A 58 -1.79 -6.89 1.83
C LEU A 58 -3.31 -6.98 1.70
N PHE A 59 -3.95 -5.86 1.40
CA PHE A 59 -5.40 -5.76 1.24
C PHE A 59 -5.92 -6.66 0.12
N VAL A 60 -5.36 -6.54 -1.09
CA VAL A 60 -5.74 -7.39 -2.24
C VAL A 60 -5.42 -8.86 -2.01
N THR A 61 -4.31 -9.17 -1.32
CA THR A 61 -4.00 -10.55 -0.93
C THR A 61 -5.15 -11.12 -0.08
N ILE A 62 -5.54 -10.42 1.00
CA ILE A 62 -6.61 -10.89 1.89
C ILE A 62 -7.94 -10.98 1.15
N LEU A 63 -8.33 -9.93 0.41
CA LEU A 63 -9.59 -9.91 -0.32
C LEU A 63 -9.68 -11.05 -1.33
N PHE A 64 -8.60 -11.33 -2.07
CA PHE A 64 -8.61 -12.40 -3.06
C PHE A 64 -8.81 -13.77 -2.39
N TRP A 65 -7.97 -14.10 -1.40
CA TRP A 65 -8.04 -15.42 -0.75
C TRP A 65 -9.31 -15.63 0.06
N TYR A 66 -9.93 -14.56 0.56
CA TYR A 66 -11.12 -14.65 1.41
C TYR A 66 -12.43 -14.51 0.63
N LEU A 67 -12.48 -13.65 -0.39
CA LEU A 67 -13.74 -13.30 -1.08
C LEU A 67 -13.83 -13.83 -2.52
N VAL A 68 -12.69 -14.12 -3.16
CA VAL A 68 -12.66 -14.42 -4.61
C VAL A 68 -12.24 -15.86 -4.90
N TYR A 69 -11.33 -16.44 -4.10
CA TYR A 69 -10.85 -17.79 -4.35
C TYR A 69 -11.94 -18.84 -4.10
N ASP A 70 -12.17 -19.69 -5.09
CA ASP A 70 -13.25 -20.69 -5.16
C ASP A 70 -12.77 -22.14 -4.93
N GLY A 71 -11.49 -22.34 -4.62
CA GLY A 71 -10.91 -23.68 -4.47
C GLY A 71 -10.36 -24.28 -5.77
N GLY A 72 -10.40 -23.54 -6.89
CA GLY A 72 -9.89 -24.00 -8.18
C GLY A 72 -8.36 -24.13 -8.26
N THR A 73 -7.87 -24.56 -9.43
CA THR A 73 -6.44 -24.65 -9.72
C THR A 73 -5.81 -23.25 -9.81
N ILE A 74 -4.75 -23.04 -9.02
CA ILE A 74 -4.12 -21.73 -8.91
C ILE A 74 -3.01 -21.61 -9.96
N MET A 75 -3.16 -20.68 -10.91
CA MET A 75 -2.11 -20.35 -11.88
C MET A 75 -1.01 -19.48 -11.26
N PHE A 76 0.17 -19.46 -11.89
CA PHE A 76 1.28 -18.60 -11.45
C PHE A 76 0.87 -17.12 -11.37
N LYS A 77 0.11 -16.61 -12.33
CA LYS A 77 -0.38 -15.22 -12.34
C LYS A 77 -1.15 -14.88 -11.07
N THR A 78 -2.02 -15.79 -10.62
CA THR A 78 -2.83 -15.65 -9.41
C THR A 78 -1.96 -15.62 -8.16
N TRP A 79 -1.00 -16.55 -8.05
CA TRP A 79 -0.02 -16.54 -6.96
C TRP A 79 0.79 -15.23 -6.92
N TYR A 80 1.19 -14.76 -8.10
CA TYR A 80 2.00 -13.56 -8.23
C TYR A 80 1.24 -12.31 -7.78
N GLU A 81 0.04 -12.08 -8.31
CA GLU A 81 -0.78 -10.88 -8.07
C GLU A 81 -1.42 -10.84 -6.67
N HIS A 82 -1.62 -12.00 -6.03
CA HIS A 82 -2.35 -12.11 -4.76
C HIS A 82 -1.52 -12.72 -3.62
N GLY A 83 -0.19 -12.67 -3.71
CA GLY A 83 0.65 -13.13 -2.59
C GLY A 83 2.12 -12.81 -2.78
N VAL A 84 2.73 -13.28 -3.86
CA VAL A 84 4.18 -13.11 -4.06
C VAL A 84 4.56 -11.64 -4.14
N LEU A 85 3.77 -10.80 -4.81
CA LEU A 85 4.06 -9.37 -4.91
C LEU A 85 4.01 -8.66 -3.55
N PHE A 86 3.06 -9.02 -2.67
CA PHE A 86 3.04 -8.57 -1.29
C PHE A 86 4.34 -8.93 -0.55
N VAL A 87 4.78 -10.20 -0.65
CA VAL A 87 6.01 -10.65 0.01
C VAL A 87 7.24 -9.90 -0.51
N ILE A 88 7.34 -9.67 -1.83
CA ILE A 88 8.44 -8.91 -2.44
C ILE A 88 8.47 -7.47 -1.89
N VAL A 89 7.33 -6.78 -1.90
CA VAL A 89 7.23 -5.40 -1.38
C VAL A 89 7.54 -5.35 0.13
N ALA A 90 7.07 -6.34 0.89
CA ALA A 90 7.34 -6.43 2.32
C ALA A 90 8.84 -6.62 2.60
N ILE A 91 9.51 -7.55 1.89
CA ILE A 91 10.95 -7.79 2.05
C ILE A 91 11.74 -6.53 1.68
N ASP A 92 11.46 -5.94 0.52
CA ASP A 92 12.16 -4.76 0.04
C ASP A 92 12.00 -3.56 0.98
N GLY A 93 10.77 -3.23 1.34
CA GLY A 93 10.51 -2.05 2.16
C GLY A 93 10.90 -2.22 3.63
N PHE A 94 10.53 -3.34 4.24
CA PHE A 94 10.78 -3.54 5.67
C PHE A 94 12.19 -4.02 5.99
N PHE A 95 12.80 -4.88 5.18
CA PHE A 95 14.07 -5.51 5.54
C PHE A 95 15.27 -4.91 4.80
N ILE A 96 15.12 -4.61 3.49
CA ILE A 96 16.19 -4.03 2.68
C ILE A 96 16.32 -2.53 2.97
N HIS A 97 15.25 -1.75 2.75
CA HIS A 97 15.26 -0.30 2.98
C HIS A 97 15.00 0.10 4.43
N ARG A 98 14.28 -0.74 5.18
CA ARG A 98 13.84 -0.47 6.56
C ARG A 98 13.05 0.83 6.66
N PHE A 99 12.13 1.05 5.71
CA PHE A 99 11.26 2.22 5.70
C PHE A 99 10.32 2.18 6.91
N PRO A 100 10.36 3.19 7.80
CA PRO A 100 9.44 3.21 8.93
C PRO A 100 8.03 3.59 8.46
N LEU A 101 7.00 2.79 8.70
CA LEU A 101 5.63 3.27 8.54
C LEU A 101 5.29 4.24 9.66
N ARG A 102 4.78 5.41 9.30
CA ARG A 102 4.32 6.45 10.23
C ARG A 102 2.83 6.64 10.06
N PHE A 103 2.10 6.93 11.13
CA PHE A 103 0.65 7.10 11.11
C PHE A 103 0.16 8.10 10.05
N LYS A 104 0.90 9.18 9.79
CA LYS A 104 0.56 10.14 8.73
C LYS A 104 0.40 9.54 7.32
N HIS A 105 1.01 8.39 7.05
CA HIS A 105 0.88 7.73 5.74
C HIS A 105 -0.47 7.04 5.55
N ILE A 106 -1.26 6.85 6.62
CA ILE A 106 -2.62 6.30 6.50
C ILE A 106 -3.49 7.17 5.58
N PHE A 107 -3.22 8.48 5.52
CA PHE A 107 -3.91 9.38 4.61
C PHE A 107 -3.69 9.01 3.14
N LEU A 108 -2.47 8.62 2.75
CA LEU A 108 -2.18 8.18 1.38
C LEU A 108 -2.89 6.87 1.03
N VAL A 109 -2.99 5.98 2.01
CA VAL A 109 -3.75 4.73 1.88
C VAL A 109 -5.24 5.04 1.68
N TYR A 110 -5.81 5.90 2.51
CA TYR A 110 -7.21 6.31 2.35
C TYR A 110 -7.49 6.96 1.02
N LEU A 111 -6.60 7.84 0.53
CA LEU A 111 -6.74 8.44 -0.78
C LEU A 111 -6.86 7.38 -1.87
N LEU A 112 -6.05 6.32 -1.83
CA LEU A 112 -6.11 5.23 -2.79
C LEU A 112 -7.43 4.45 -2.70
N GLU A 113 -7.77 3.97 -1.51
CA GLU A 113 -8.92 3.09 -1.28
C GLU A 113 -10.25 3.81 -1.57
N ILE A 114 -10.39 5.07 -1.13
CA ILE A 114 -11.57 5.88 -1.40
C ILE A 114 -11.65 6.19 -2.90
N SER A 115 -10.52 6.51 -3.56
CA SER A 115 -10.52 6.75 -5.01
C SER A 115 -10.98 5.52 -5.78
N TYR A 116 -10.56 4.33 -5.35
CA TYR A 116 -10.98 3.09 -5.98
C TYR A 116 -12.47 2.78 -5.71
N LEU A 117 -12.96 2.99 -4.49
CA LEU A 117 -14.38 2.83 -4.19
C LEU A 117 -15.26 3.79 -5.01
N VAL A 118 -14.86 5.05 -5.13
CA VAL A 118 -15.52 6.03 -6.02
C VAL A 118 -15.49 5.53 -7.47
N TRP A 119 -14.37 4.98 -7.92
CA TRP A 119 -14.26 4.36 -9.24
C TRP A 119 -15.25 3.20 -9.43
N THR A 120 -15.44 2.33 -8.43
CA THR A 120 -16.45 1.24 -8.52
C THR A 120 -17.88 1.77 -8.67
N GLY A 121 -18.21 2.86 -7.99
CA GLY A 121 -19.50 3.53 -8.13
C GLY A 121 -19.69 4.14 -9.52
N ILE A 122 -18.69 4.87 -10.02
CA ILE A 122 -18.71 5.43 -11.39
C ILE A 122 -18.88 4.31 -12.41
N HIS A 123 -18.10 3.23 -12.30
CA HIS A 123 -18.20 2.08 -13.19
C HIS A 123 -19.62 1.50 -13.20
N SER A 124 -20.24 1.30 -12.04
CA SER A 124 -21.60 0.75 -11.95
C SER A 124 -22.67 1.56 -12.70
N THR A 125 -22.50 2.88 -12.76
CA THR A 125 -23.46 3.78 -13.43
C THR A 125 -23.17 4.04 -14.90
N THR A 126 -21.91 3.93 -15.31
CA THR A 126 -21.46 4.35 -16.65
C THR A 126 -21.10 3.19 -17.57
N ASN A 127 -20.91 1.98 -17.01
CA ASN A 127 -20.39 0.79 -17.70
C ASN A 127 -19.05 1.05 -18.42
N ILE A 128 -18.31 2.09 -18.05
CA ILE A 128 -17.02 2.42 -18.67
C ILE A 128 -16.02 1.31 -18.38
N GLY A 129 -15.55 0.67 -19.45
CA GLY A 129 -14.50 -0.35 -19.37
C GLY A 129 -15.01 -1.76 -19.06
N ASN A 130 -16.34 -1.98 -18.95
CA ASN A 130 -16.90 -3.32 -18.93
C ASN A 130 -16.78 -3.94 -20.34
N THR A 131 -15.93 -4.96 -20.48
CA THR A 131 -15.76 -5.70 -21.74
C THR A 131 -16.62 -6.95 -21.81
N ASN A 132 -17.31 -7.32 -20.73
CA ASN A 132 -18.33 -8.34 -20.77
C ASN A 132 -19.58 -7.76 -21.43
N ASN A 133 -20.26 -8.56 -22.24
CA ASN A 133 -21.51 -8.17 -22.87
C ASN A 133 -22.57 -8.04 -21.77
N SER A 134 -22.67 -6.85 -21.18
CA SER A 134 -23.68 -6.55 -20.17
C SER A 134 -25.05 -6.90 -20.72
N ASP A 135 -25.67 -7.91 -20.14
CA ASP A 135 -27.01 -8.39 -20.50
C ASP A 135 -28.07 -7.97 -19.49
N ASN A 136 -27.68 -7.31 -18.38
CA ASN A 136 -28.55 -6.94 -17.28
C ASN A 136 -29.28 -8.14 -16.66
N ASP A 137 -28.70 -9.34 -16.78
CA ASP A 137 -29.25 -10.53 -16.17
C ASP A 137 -29.07 -10.46 -14.64
N PRO A 138 -30.16 -10.43 -13.85
CA PRO A 138 -30.07 -10.42 -12.40
C PRO A 138 -29.58 -11.75 -11.80
N GLU A 139 -29.53 -12.83 -12.59
CA GLU A 139 -29.04 -14.14 -12.14
C GLU A 139 -27.52 -14.26 -12.22
N THR A 140 -26.85 -13.39 -12.99
CA THR A 140 -25.40 -13.33 -13.10
C THR A 140 -24.86 -12.03 -12.47
N ASP A 141 -23.74 -12.14 -11.76
CA ASP A 141 -23.02 -10.99 -11.17
C ASP A 141 -21.99 -10.40 -12.16
N ASP A 142 -22.11 -10.70 -13.45
CA ASP A 142 -21.12 -10.39 -14.49
C ASP A 142 -21.11 -8.93 -14.96
N ASP A 143 -22.20 -8.21 -14.69
CA ASP A 143 -22.28 -6.75 -14.80
C ASP A 143 -21.53 -6.01 -13.68
N ALA A 144 -21.34 -6.66 -12.53
CA ALA A 144 -20.60 -6.09 -11.41
C ALA A 144 -19.10 -6.34 -11.58
N LEU A 145 -18.30 -5.32 -11.27
CA LEU A 145 -16.84 -5.46 -11.28
C LEU A 145 -16.35 -6.49 -10.25
N TYR A 146 -17.06 -6.58 -9.13
CA TYR A 146 -16.93 -7.61 -8.11
C TYR A 146 -18.34 -8.01 -7.67
N GLY A 147 -18.67 -9.30 -7.69
CA GLY A 147 -20.00 -9.75 -7.23
C GLY A 147 -20.31 -9.34 -5.79
N VAL A 148 -19.29 -9.25 -4.92
CA VAL A 148 -19.43 -8.77 -3.54
C VAL A 148 -19.74 -7.27 -3.43
N LEU A 149 -19.46 -6.46 -4.47
CA LEU A 149 -19.75 -5.03 -4.57
C LEU A 149 -20.70 -4.77 -5.76
N ASN A 150 -21.81 -5.50 -5.80
CA ASN A 150 -22.84 -5.29 -6.80
C ASN A 150 -23.72 -4.07 -6.43
N TRP A 151 -23.29 -2.89 -6.87
CA TRP A 151 -23.99 -1.62 -6.64
C TRP A 151 -25.38 -1.55 -7.30
N ASN A 152 -25.61 -2.31 -8.36
CA ASN A 152 -26.86 -2.27 -9.14
C ASN A 152 -27.95 -3.15 -8.51
N GLN A 153 -27.62 -4.42 -8.23
CA GLN A 153 -28.58 -5.37 -7.68
C GLN A 153 -28.65 -5.32 -6.15
N ARG A 154 -27.53 -5.02 -5.47
CA ARG A 154 -27.40 -5.08 -4.00
C ARG A 154 -26.73 -3.80 -3.43
N PRO A 155 -27.30 -2.61 -3.65
CA PRO A 155 -26.67 -1.34 -3.24
C PRO A 155 -26.46 -1.22 -1.73
N GLN A 156 -27.41 -1.70 -0.91
CA GLN A 156 -27.30 -1.64 0.55
C GLN A 156 -26.16 -2.52 1.08
N ALA A 157 -26.06 -3.77 0.62
CA ALA A 157 -24.99 -4.67 1.03
C ALA A 157 -23.62 -4.14 0.57
N SER A 158 -23.54 -3.61 -0.65
CA SER A 158 -22.33 -2.98 -1.19
C SER A 158 -21.90 -1.76 -0.39
N ALA A 159 -22.85 -0.89 0.01
CA ALA A 159 -22.57 0.27 0.84
C ALA A 159 -22.08 -0.13 2.24
N ILE A 160 -22.70 -1.13 2.88
CA ILE A 160 -22.26 -1.66 4.18
C ILE A 160 -20.84 -2.22 4.07
N LEU A 161 -20.58 -3.03 3.04
CA LEU A 161 -19.26 -3.60 2.80
C LEU A 161 -18.22 -2.48 2.58
N ALA A 162 -18.51 -1.47 1.77
CA ALA A 162 -17.61 -0.33 1.55
C ALA A 162 -17.30 0.41 2.85
N VAL A 163 -18.30 0.65 3.71
CA VAL A 163 -18.10 1.26 5.04
C VAL A 163 -17.20 0.38 5.92
N VAL A 164 -17.43 -0.94 5.95
CA VAL A 164 -16.59 -1.87 6.71
C VAL A 164 -15.15 -1.87 6.20
N LEU A 165 -14.94 -1.89 4.88
CA LEU A 165 -13.61 -1.84 4.28
C LEU A 165 -12.86 -0.56 4.70
N VAL A 166 -13.50 0.61 4.59
CA VAL A 166 -12.89 1.92 4.87
C VAL A 166 -12.65 2.15 6.36
N PHE A 167 -13.62 1.85 7.21
CA PHE A 167 -13.58 2.23 8.63
C PHE A 167 -13.07 1.13 9.55
N VAL A 168 -13.01 -0.12 9.09
CA VAL A 168 -12.54 -1.25 9.90
C VAL A 168 -11.31 -1.88 9.27
N VAL A 169 -11.42 -2.38 8.03
CA VAL A 169 -10.35 -3.18 7.42
C VAL A 169 -9.10 -2.32 7.17
N VAL A 170 -9.23 -1.15 6.55
CA VAL A 170 -8.10 -0.26 6.26
C VAL A 170 -7.35 0.14 7.55
N PRO A 171 -8.00 0.64 8.63
CA PRO A 171 -7.31 0.89 9.89
C PRO A 171 -6.61 -0.32 10.48
N VAL A 172 -7.27 -1.47 10.51
CA VAL A 172 -6.72 -2.69 11.12
C VAL A 172 -5.48 -3.17 10.37
N LEU A 173 -5.53 -3.22 9.04
CA LEU A 173 -4.39 -3.61 8.23
C LEU A 173 -3.26 -2.59 8.31
N PHE A 174 -3.58 -1.29 8.33
CA PHE A 174 -2.57 -0.25 8.51
C PHE A 174 -1.90 -0.35 9.88
N LEU A 175 -2.67 -0.57 10.96
CA LEU A 175 -2.15 -0.76 12.31
C LEU A 175 -1.25 -1.99 12.39
N PHE A 176 -1.66 -3.10 11.77
CA PHE A 176 -0.82 -4.29 11.68
C PHE A 176 0.53 -3.98 11.02
N LEU A 177 0.52 -3.34 9.85
CA LEU A 177 1.76 -2.97 9.15
C LEU A 177 2.61 -1.96 9.93
N TRP A 178 1.96 -1.02 10.64
CA TRP A 178 2.64 -0.07 11.51
C TRP A 178 3.34 -0.78 12.68
N ILE A 179 2.68 -1.75 13.33
CA ILE A 179 3.28 -2.57 14.39
C ILE A 179 4.48 -3.36 13.84
N VAL A 180 4.32 -4.03 12.70
CA VAL A 180 5.42 -4.75 12.03
C VAL A 180 6.60 -3.80 11.79
N SER A 181 6.33 -2.61 11.27
CA SER A 181 7.36 -1.60 11.05
C SER A 181 8.04 -1.11 12.34
N ALA A 182 7.29 -1.02 13.44
CA ALA A 182 7.83 -0.56 14.73
C ALA A 182 8.74 -1.62 15.37
N CYS A 183 8.49 -2.90 15.13
CA CYS A 183 9.31 -4.00 15.61
C CYS A 183 10.64 -4.15 14.85
N ILE A 184 10.79 -3.53 13.68
CA ILE A 184 12.00 -3.62 12.87
C ILE A 184 12.95 -2.46 13.20
N PRO A 185 14.24 -2.74 13.51
CA PRO A 185 15.17 -1.70 13.90
C PRO A 185 15.33 -0.64 12.81
N ARG A 186 15.23 0.63 13.20
CA ARG A 186 15.37 1.77 12.29
C ARG A 186 16.83 1.89 11.84
N ARG A 187 17.04 2.15 10.54
CA ARG A 187 18.38 2.37 9.97
C ARG A 187 19.03 3.67 10.49
N TYR A 188 18.23 4.69 10.78
CA TYR A 188 18.69 5.98 11.27
C TYR A 188 18.12 6.21 12.67
N VAL A 189 19.01 6.21 13.66
CA VAL A 189 18.72 6.64 15.02
C VAL A 189 19.33 8.03 15.17
N GLU A 190 18.53 8.98 15.62
CA GLU A 190 19.01 10.31 15.97
C GLU A 190 20.07 10.13 17.05
N LYS A 191 21.30 10.61 16.82
CA LYS A 191 22.31 10.62 17.88
C LYS A 191 21.75 11.55 18.96
N THR A 192 21.38 10.98 20.10
CA THR A 192 21.25 11.76 21.34
C THR A 192 22.60 12.44 21.52
N GLU A 193 22.63 13.77 21.47
CA GLU A 193 23.83 14.53 21.82
C GLU A 193 24.30 14.00 23.18
N LEU A 194 25.53 13.50 23.23
CA LEU A 194 26.13 13.15 24.51
C LEU A 194 26.20 14.45 25.33
N PRO A 195 25.96 14.40 26.65
CA PRO A 195 26.19 15.57 27.49
C PRO A 195 27.61 16.10 27.19
N GLU A 196 27.77 17.42 27.01
CA GLU A 196 29.06 18.07 26.68
C GLU A 196 30.21 17.57 27.60
N ASP A 197 29.87 17.22 28.83
CA ASP A 197 30.73 16.63 29.86
C ASP A 197 31.45 15.33 29.43
N GLU A 198 30.86 14.52 28.55
CA GLU A 198 31.47 13.27 28.05
C GLU A 198 32.39 13.49 26.86
N GLU A 199 32.12 14.48 26.00
CA GLU A 199 33.04 14.87 24.92
C GLU A 199 34.32 15.49 25.51
N GLU A 200 34.19 16.36 26.52
CA GLU A 200 35.35 16.92 27.23
C GLU A 200 36.17 15.83 27.96
N MET A 201 35.51 14.80 28.52
CA MET A 201 36.21 13.68 29.16
C MET A 201 36.90 12.76 28.16
N GLN A 202 36.38 12.62 26.94
CA GLN A 202 37.02 11.84 25.88
C GLN A 202 38.21 12.57 25.27
N GLU A 203 38.11 13.88 25.04
CA GLU A 203 39.24 14.69 24.58
C GLU A 203 40.39 14.73 25.58
N ARG A 204 40.12 14.74 26.90
CA ARG A 204 41.15 14.69 27.94
C ARG A 204 41.84 13.32 28.09
N ARG A 205 41.34 12.27 27.43
CA ARG A 205 41.90 10.90 27.49
C ARG A 205 42.77 10.53 26.29
N VAL A 206 42.93 11.41 25.30
CA VAL A 206 43.83 11.27 24.14
C VAL A 206 45.08 12.12 24.36
#